data_AF-A0A0X3Q5Y6-F1
#
_entry.id   AF-A0A0X3Q5Y6-F1
#
_cell.length_a   1.000
_cell.length_b   1.000
_cell.length_c   1.000
_cell.angle_alpha   90.00
_cell.angle_beta   90.00
_cell.angle_gamma   90.00
#
_symmetry.space_group_name_H-M   'P 1'
#
loop_
_entity.id
_entity.type
_entity.pdbx_description
1 polymer ?
#
loop_
_entity_poly.entity_id
_entity_poly.type
_entity_poly.pdbx_seq_one_letter_code
_entity_poly.pdbx_strand_id
1 'polypeptide(L)'
;MCSDFYFSNIEVFDKDELLNQVVEQKERRKEIRRSRKLEKYGIFTGNDSVKTLQKARAFEQQLETIQKEDPEKAMSVNQRRSWLLARLKAQGVKVKTDISRLKKSARKSEALKRRSSKNWKQRIDQVVSSKDAKQKKRDRNLQNRRDSKRAKKYKKLVKKGHILPQLQQE
;
A
#
# COMPACT_ATOMS: atom_id res chain seq x y z
N MET A 1 0.90 62.10 -11.49
CA MET A 1 1.77 61.28 -12.36
C MET A 1 1.63 59.84 -11.91
N CYS A 2 1.27 58.96 -12.85
CA CYS A 2 1.05 57.53 -12.63
C CYS A 2 2.37 56.91 -12.15
N SER A 3 2.41 56.35 -10.94
CA SER A 3 3.54 55.52 -10.51
C SER A 3 3.31 54.12 -11.06
N ASP A 4 3.62 53.96 -12.33
CA ASP A 4 3.73 52.65 -12.96
C ASP A 4 4.92 51.90 -12.32
N PHE A 5 4.74 50.58 -12.14
CA PHE A 5 5.76 49.57 -11.84
C PHE A 5 6.38 49.51 -10.43
N TYR A 6 5.70 48.80 -9.51
CA TYR A 6 6.36 48.17 -8.34
C TYR A 6 6.00 46.68 -8.16
N PHE A 7 5.45 46.03 -9.19
CA PHE A 7 5.07 44.61 -9.14
C PHE A 7 5.64 43.75 -10.29
N SER A 8 6.59 44.26 -11.08
CA SER A 8 7.13 43.55 -12.25
C SER A 8 8.34 42.65 -11.99
N ASN A 9 8.93 42.66 -10.79
CA ASN A 9 10.12 41.87 -10.47
C ASN A 9 9.93 40.91 -9.29
N ILE A 10 8.70 40.44 -9.05
CA ILE A 10 8.51 39.30 -8.15
C ILE A 10 8.85 38.05 -8.97
N GLU A 11 10.03 37.47 -8.71
CA GLU A 11 10.32 36.13 -9.20
C GLU A 11 9.35 35.16 -8.51
N VAL A 12 8.27 34.81 -9.20
CA VAL A 12 7.20 33.91 -8.69
C VAL A 12 7.73 32.50 -8.40
N PHE A 13 8.92 32.16 -8.90
CA PHE A 13 9.57 30.87 -8.72
C PHE A 13 11.03 31.04 -8.31
N ASP A 14 11.43 30.26 -7.31
CA ASP A 14 12.80 30.21 -6.83
C ASP A 14 13.65 29.36 -7.81
N LYS A 15 14.52 30.00 -8.58
CA LYS A 15 15.34 29.34 -9.62
C LYS A 15 16.24 28.25 -9.04
N ASP A 16 16.67 28.43 -7.80
CA ASP A 16 17.51 27.47 -7.08
C ASP A 16 16.75 26.17 -6.77
N GLU A 17 15.44 26.25 -6.51
CA GLU A 17 14.59 25.07 -6.30
C GLU A 17 14.49 24.21 -7.57
N LEU A 18 14.34 24.85 -8.74
CA LEU A 18 14.31 24.17 -10.03
C LEU A 18 15.67 23.53 -10.38
N LEU A 19 16.77 24.23 -10.11
CA LEU A 19 18.11 23.67 -10.29
C LEU A 19 18.35 22.46 -9.37
N ASN A 20 17.91 22.55 -8.12
CA ASN A 20 17.98 21.44 -7.16
C ASN A 20 17.19 20.22 -7.66
N GLN A 21 15.97 20.40 -8.19
CA GLN A 21 15.20 19.31 -8.78
C GLN A 21 15.93 18.64 -9.96
N VAL A 22 16.57 19.42 -10.83
CA VAL A 22 17.34 18.89 -11.97
C VAL A 22 18.59 18.13 -11.50
N VAL A 23 19.31 18.66 -10.51
CA VAL A 23 20.48 18.00 -9.91
C VAL A 23 20.06 16.68 -9.25
N GLU A 24 18.98 16.67 -8.48
CA GLU A 24 18.45 15.45 -7.87
C GLU A 24 18.05 14.40 -8.92
N GLN A 25 17.37 14.81 -10.00
CA GLN A 25 17.05 13.90 -11.11
C GLN A 25 18.31 13.30 -11.73
N LYS A 26 19.37 14.10 -11.87
CA LYS A 26 20.67 13.65 -12.39
C LYS A 26 21.33 12.64 -11.44
N GLU A 27 21.32 12.89 -10.14
CA GLU A 27 21.85 11.96 -9.13
C GLU A 27 21.04 10.67 -9.06
N ARG A 28 19.69 10.74 -9.08
CA ARG A 28 18.82 9.56 -9.18
C ARG A 28 19.17 8.71 -10.40
N ARG A 29 19.35 9.33 -11.57
CA ARG A 29 19.77 8.62 -12.80
C ARG A 29 21.16 7.99 -12.65
N LYS A 30 22.11 8.63 -11.96
CA LYS A 30 23.43 8.04 -11.66
C LYS A 30 23.31 6.86 -10.71
N GLU A 31 22.50 6.96 -9.66
CA GLU A 31 22.21 5.90 -8.70
C GLU A 31 21.64 4.67 -9.40
N ILE A 32 20.65 4.87 -10.29
CA ILE A 32 20.04 3.80 -11.08
C ILE A 32 21.08 3.12 -12.00
N ARG A 33 22.00 3.90 -12.61
CA ARG A 33 23.07 3.32 -13.42
C ARG A 33 24.05 2.51 -12.57
N ARG A 34 24.40 3.00 -11.38
CA ARG A 34 25.27 2.30 -10.42
C ARG A 34 24.60 1.00 -9.95
N SER A 35 23.33 1.03 -9.56
CA SER A 35 22.59 -0.15 -9.13
C SER A 35 22.48 -1.19 -10.24
N ARG A 36 22.16 -0.80 -11.48
CA ARG A 36 22.16 -1.71 -12.64
C ARG A 36 23.52 -2.39 -12.86
N LYS A 37 24.63 -1.66 -12.68
CA LYS A 37 25.98 -2.26 -12.75
C LYS A 37 26.22 -3.29 -11.64
N LEU A 38 25.74 -3.03 -10.43
CA LEU A 38 25.85 -3.97 -9.30
C LEU A 38 24.96 -5.20 -9.50
N GLU A 39 23.75 -5.01 -10.03
CA GLU A 39 22.79 -6.07 -10.34
C GLU A 39 23.38 -7.10 -11.32
N LYS A 40 24.21 -6.67 -12.28
CA LYS A 40 24.95 -7.57 -13.20
C LYS A 40 25.84 -8.57 -12.46
N TYR A 41 26.35 -8.23 -11.29
CA TYR A 41 27.20 -9.11 -10.46
C TYR A 41 26.42 -9.79 -9.32
N GLY A 42 25.08 -9.76 -9.36
CA GLY A 42 24.25 -10.39 -8.33
C GLY A 42 24.35 -9.70 -6.96
N ILE A 43 24.68 -8.41 -6.96
CA ILE A 43 24.74 -7.56 -5.78
C ILE A 43 23.48 -6.69 -5.81
N PHE A 44 22.52 -7.01 -4.95
CA PHE A 44 21.24 -6.31 -4.94
C PHE A 44 21.15 -5.31 -3.79
N THR A 45 20.73 -4.09 -4.14
CA THR A 45 20.44 -2.99 -3.22
C THR A 45 18.97 -2.60 -3.37
N GLY A 46 18.34 -2.14 -2.28
CA GLY A 46 16.95 -1.67 -2.28
C GLY A 46 15.99 -2.50 -1.45
N ASN A 47 14.78 -1.97 -1.23
CA ASN A 47 13.87 -2.45 -0.18
C ASN A 47 12.77 -3.40 -0.70
N ASP A 48 12.51 -3.42 -2.01
CA ASP A 48 11.46 -4.23 -2.64
C ASP A 48 11.83 -5.72 -2.68
N SER A 49 11.45 -6.46 -1.63
CA SER A 49 11.83 -7.87 -1.45
C SER A 49 11.43 -8.79 -2.61
N VAL A 50 10.27 -8.56 -3.23
CA VAL A 50 9.77 -9.36 -4.37
C VAL A 50 10.61 -9.10 -5.62
N LYS A 51 10.86 -7.83 -5.95
CA LYS A 51 11.68 -7.46 -7.12
C LYS A 51 13.12 -7.94 -6.93
N THR A 52 13.69 -7.77 -5.74
CA THR A 52 15.02 -8.27 -5.41
C THR A 52 15.11 -9.78 -5.57
N LEU A 53 14.08 -10.53 -5.16
CA LEU A 53 14.03 -11.98 -5.34
C LEU A 53 13.99 -12.39 -6.84
N GLN A 54 13.21 -11.68 -7.66
CA GLN A 54 13.15 -11.94 -9.10
C GLN A 54 14.53 -11.72 -9.76
N LYS A 55 15.19 -10.62 -9.44
CA LYS A 55 16.54 -10.32 -9.93
C LYS A 55 17.57 -11.36 -9.47
N ALA A 56 17.48 -11.81 -8.22
CA ALA A 56 18.35 -12.85 -7.70
C ALA A 56 18.21 -14.18 -8.45
N ARG A 57 16.97 -14.59 -8.77
CA ARG A 57 16.73 -15.78 -9.59
C ARG A 57 17.26 -15.65 -11.02
N ALA A 58 17.03 -14.49 -11.65
CA ALA A 58 17.54 -14.23 -13.00
C ALA A 58 19.07 -14.28 -13.03
N PHE A 59 19.73 -13.76 -12.00
CA PHE A 59 21.18 -13.82 -11.89
C PHE A 59 21.72 -15.25 -11.66
N GLU A 60 21.05 -16.08 -10.84
CA GLU A 60 21.42 -17.50 -10.72
C GLU A 60 21.34 -18.23 -12.06
N GLN A 61 20.25 -18.02 -12.81
CA GLN A 61 20.09 -18.60 -14.13
C GLN A 61 21.20 -18.17 -15.09
N GLN A 62 21.58 -16.88 -15.07
CA GLN A 62 22.70 -16.36 -15.87
C GLN A 62 24.05 -16.96 -15.46
N LEU A 63 24.28 -17.18 -14.16
CA LEU A 63 25.49 -17.85 -13.71
C LEU A 63 25.52 -19.31 -14.15
N GLU A 64 24.41 -20.02 -14.05
CA GLU A 64 24.29 -21.41 -14.50
C GLU A 64 24.52 -21.55 -16.01
N THR A 65 24.03 -20.61 -16.83
CA THR A 65 24.30 -20.62 -18.28
C THR A 65 25.78 -20.36 -18.57
N ILE A 66 26.37 -19.35 -17.94
CA ILE A 66 27.81 -19.03 -18.13
C ILE A 66 28.68 -20.20 -17.67
N GLN A 67 28.33 -20.89 -16.59
CA GLN A 67 29.08 -22.03 -16.09
C GLN A 67 29.04 -23.24 -17.05
N LYS A 68 27.93 -23.42 -17.78
CA LYS A 68 27.78 -24.48 -18.80
C LYS A 68 28.55 -24.16 -20.08
N GLU A 69 28.56 -22.90 -20.49
CA GLU A 69 29.25 -22.44 -21.69
C GLU A 69 30.76 -22.35 -21.47
N ASP A 70 31.19 -21.64 -20.42
CA ASP A 70 32.60 -21.29 -20.17
C ASP A 70 32.93 -21.24 -18.65
N PRO A 71 33.57 -22.30 -18.11
CA PRO A 71 33.88 -22.36 -16.67
C PRO A 71 34.88 -21.30 -16.22
N GLU A 72 35.85 -20.94 -17.07
CA GLU A 72 36.85 -19.91 -16.77
C GLU A 72 36.22 -18.52 -16.64
N LYS A 73 35.26 -18.19 -17.52
CA LYS A 73 34.51 -16.94 -17.44
C LYS A 73 33.67 -16.91 -16.17
N ALA A 74 33.02 -18.00 -15.79
CA ALA A 74 32.27 -18.11 -14.54
C ALA A 74 33.17 -17.84 -13.31
N MET A 75 34.38 -18.40 -13.29
CA MET A 75 35.35 -18.17 -12.22
C MET A 75 35.77 -16.70 -12.12
N SER A 76 36.06 -16.05 -13.25
CA SER A 76 36.42 -14.63 -13.27
C SER A 76 35.29 -13.72 -12.76
N VAL A 77 34.03 -14.04 -13.10
CA VAL A 77 32.84 -13.31 -12.65
C VAL A 77 32.65 -13.48 -11.14
N ASN A 78 32.84 -14.69 -10.62
CA ASN A 78 32.74 -14.98 -9.19
C ASN A 78 33.84 -14.27 -8.39
N GLN A 79 35.07 -14.25 -8.89
CA GLN A 79 36.17 -13.52 -8.27
C GLN A 79 35.90 -12.01 -8.26
N ARG A 80 35.44 -11.44 -9.38
CA ARG A 80 35.06 -10.01 -9.43
C ARG A 80 33.92 -9.70 -8.45
N ARG A 81 32.94 -10.60 -8.35
CA ARG A 81 31.80 -10.48 -7.42
C ARG A 81 32.26 -10.49 -5.97
N SER A 82 33.19 -11.37 -5.58
CA SER A 82 33.69 -11.46 -4.20
C SER A 82 34.43 -10.18 -3.79
N TRP A 83 35.29 -9.63 -4.66
CA TRP A 83 35.98 -8.36 -4.41
C TRP A 83 35.03 -7.17 -4.29
N LEU A 84 34.03 -7.07 -5.18
CA LEU A 84 33.01 -6.03 -5.10
C LEU A 84 32.21 -6.12 -3.80
N LEU A 85 31.85 -7.34 -3.38
CA LEU A 85 31.13 -7.56 -2.13
C LEU A 85 31.96 -7.16 -0.91
N ALA A 86 33.24 -7.54 -0.87
CA ALA A 86 34.15 -7.16 0.20
C ALA A 86 34.28 -5.63 0.31
N ARG A 87 34.49 -4.95 -0.81
CA ARG A 87 34.57 -3.48 -0.87
C ARG A 87 33.28 -2.81 -0.39
N LEU A 88 32.12 -3.26 -0.85
CA LEU A 88 30.82 -2.67 -0.46
C LEU A 88 30.49 -2.92 1.02
N LYS A 89 30.84 -4.10 1.55
CA LYS A 89 30.72 -4.39 2.97
C LYS A 89 31.61 -3.48 3.81
N ALA A 90 32.87 -3.27 3.39
CA ALA A 90 33.78 -2.33 4.04
C ALA A 90 33.26 -0.88 4.00
N GLN A 91 32.62 -0.48 2.90
CA GLN A 91 31.93 0.82 2.79
C GLN A 91 30.69 0.93 3.70
N GLY A 92 30.15 -0.19 4.23
CA GLY A 92 28.93 -0.21 5.05
C GLY A 92 27.63 -0.31 4.25
N VAL A 93 27.69 -0.61 2.95
CA VAL A 93 26.50 -0.75 2.10
C VAL A 93 25.76 -2.05 2.43
N LYS A 94 24.45 -1.96 2.69
CA LYS A 94 23.57 -3.11 2.97
C LYS A 94 23.29 -3.92 1.70
N VAL A 95 24.14 -4.92 1.44
CA VAL A 95 24.01 -5.81 0.29
C VAL A 95 23.15 -7.03 0.60
N LYS A 96 22.24 -7.40 -0.31
CA LYS A 96 21.41 -8.61 -0.21
C LYS A 96 21.87 -9.65 -1.23
N THR A 97 22.38 -10.79 -0.76
CA THR A 97 22.88 -11.91 -1.59
C THR A 97 22.10 -13.20 -1.41
N ASP A 98 21.50 -13.41 -0.23
CA ASP A 98 21.00 -14.73 0.17
C ASP A 98 19.54 -14.95 -0.26
N ILE A 99 19.30 -15.94 -1.12
CA ILE A 99 17.98 -16.17 -1.71
C ILE A 99 16.98 -16.72 -0.71
N SER A 100 17.42 -17.55 0.23
CA SER A 100 16.56 -18.06 1.31
C SER A 100 15.99 -16.91 2.15
N ARG A 101 16.82 -15.90 2.46
CA ARG A 101 16.42 -14.69 3.18
C ARG A 101 15.51 -13.81 2.32
N LEU A 102 15.80 -13.64 1.04
CA LEU A 102 14.94 -12.91 0.10
C LEU A 102 13.55 -13.55 -0.05
N LYS A 103 13.47 -14.89 -0.16
CA LYS A 103 12.21 -15.66 -0.18
C LYS A 103 11.41 -15.44 1.11
N LYS A 104 12.06 -15.51 2.28
CA LYS A 104 11.40 -15.24 3.58
C LYS A 104 10.88 -13.81 3.66
N SER A 105 11.67 -12.82 3.24
CA SER A 105 11.28 -11.41 3.23
C SER A 105 10.10 -11.14 2.29
N ALA A 106 10.12 -11.72 1.09
CA ALA A 106 9.01 -11.65 0.15
C ALA A 106 7.71 -12.22 0.75
N ARG A 107 7.77 -13.43 1.32
CA ARG A 107 6.62 -14.05 2.02
C ARG A 107 6.10 -13.19 3.17
N LYS A 108 6.98 -12.59 3.97
CA LYS A 108 6.59 -11.67 5.06
C LYS A 108 5.87 -10.44 4.52
N SER A 109 6.36 -9.86 3.41
CA SER A 109 5.74 -8.71 2.77
C SER A 109 4.34 -9.04 2.22
N GLU A 110 4.17 -10.20 1.61
CA GLU A 110 2.87 -10.68 1.14
C GLU A 110 1.91 -10.95 2.30
N ALA A 111 2.37 -11.59 3.37
CA ALA A 111 1.57 -11.84 4.56
C ALA A 111 1.09 -10.53 5.21
N LEU A 112 1.94 -9.51 5.28
CA LEU A 112 1.56 -8.19 5.78
C LEU A 112 0.46 -7.55 4.92
N LYS A 113 0.61 -7.61 3.59
CA LYS A 113 -0.42 -7.11 2.65
C LYS A 113 -1.75 -7.85 2.81
N ARG A 114 -1.70 -9.19 2.96
CA ARG A 114 -2.90 -10.01 3.22
C ARG A 114 -3.59 -9.63 4.53
N ARG A 115 -2.84 -9.46 5.62
CA ARG A 115 -3.36 -9.01 6.91
C ARG A 115 -4.02 -7.64 6.80
N SER A 116 -3.33 -6.69 6.16
CA SER A 116 -3.89 -5.36 5.91
C SER A 116 -5.20 -5.44 5.12
N SER A 117 -5.22 -6.16 3.99
CA SER A 117 -6.43 -6.34 3.18
C SER A 117 -7.59 -6.95 3.98
N LYS A 118 -7.33 -7.98 4.79
CA LYS A 118 -8.34 -8.59 5.66
C LYS A 118 -8.89 -7.59 6.68
N ASN A 119 -8.02 -6.83 7.34
CA ASN A 119 -8.42 -5.84 8.33
C ASN A 119 -9.25 -4.71 7.70
N TRP A 120 -8.90 -4.27 6.49
CA TRP A 120 -9.67 -3.27 5.76
C TRP A 120 -11.06 -3.79 5.37
N LYS A 121 -11.17 -5.02 4.90
CA LYS A 121 -12.46 -5.67 4.64
C LYS A 121 -13.32 -5.73 5.90
N GLN A 122 -12.77 -6.22 7.00
CA GLN A 122 -13.48 -6.29 8.28
C GLN A 122 -13.95 -4.92 8.77
N ARG A 123 -13.15 -3.86 8.59
CA ARG A 123 -13.54 -2.49 8.94
C ARG A 123 -14.72 -2.01 8.09
N ILE A 124 -14.70 -2.29 6.79
CA ILE A 124 -15.82 -1.95 5.88
C ILE A 124 -17.08 -2.70 6.30
N ASP A 125 -16.98 -4.01 6.53
CA ASP A 125 -18.10 -4.85 6.94
C ASP A 125 -18.69 -4.37 8.29
N GLN A 126 -17.83 -3.99 9.24
CA GLN A 126 -18.26 -3.43 10.52
C GLN A 126 -19.00 -2.10 10.35
N VAL A 127 -18.54 -1.23 9.45
CA VAL A 127 -19.19 0.05 9.15
C VAL A 127 -20.57 -0.18 8.52
N VAL A 128 -20.66 -1.10 7.55
CA VAL A 128 -21.93 -1.46 6.89
C VAL A 128 -22.91 -2.05 7.91
N SER A 129 -22.48 -3.04 8.69
CA SER A 129 -23.31 -3.65 9.74
C SER A 129 -23.80 -2.63 10.78
N SER A 130 -22.94 -1.68 11.17
CA SER A 130 -23.30 -0.62 12.11
C SER A 130 -24.33 0.35 11.52
N LYS A 131 -24.24 0.67 10.22
CA LYS A 131 -25.24 1.48 9.51
C LYS A 131 -26.58 0.75 9.43
N ASP A 132 -26.56 -0.52 9.04
CA ASP A 132 -27.76 -1.35 8.93
C ASP A 132 -28.45 -1.55 10.27
N ALA A 133 -27.70 -1.77 11.35
CA ALA A 133 -28.24 -1.88 12.70
C ALA A 133 -28.96 -0.60 13.14
N LYS A 134 -28.36 0.58 12.86
CA LYS A 134 -28.98 1.87 13.15
C LYS A 134 -30.26 2.08 12.32
N GLN A 135 -30.22 1.71 11.04
CA GLN A 135 -31.39 1.83 10.17
C GLN A 135 -32.53 0.91 10.63
N LYS A 136 -32.24 -0.37 10.91
CA LYS A 136 -33.20 -1.33 11.47
C LYS A 136 -33.82 -0.84 12.78
N LYS A 137 -33.02 -0.22 13.66
CA LYS A 137 -33.52 0.39 14.91
C LYS A 137 -34.47 1.55 14.62
N ARG A 138 -34.14 2.40 13.64
CA ARG A 138 -35.01 3.52 13.21
C ARG A 138 -36.33 2.99 12.66
N ASP A 139 -36.30 1.98 11.80
CA ASP A 139 -37.50 1.42 11.18
C ASP A 139 -38.42 0.78 12.23
N ARG A 140 -37.86 0.01 13.18
CA ARG A 140 -38.61 -0.53 14.33
C ARG A 140 -39.25 0.57 15.16
N ASN A 141 -38.52 1.65 15.45
CA ASN A 141 -39.07 2.78 16.21
C ASN A 141 -40.19 3.51 15.45
N LEU A 142 -40.06 3.67 14.13
CA LEU A 142 -41.11 4.26 13.30
C LEU A 142 -42.35 3.38 13.25
N GLN A 143 -42.18 2.07 13.15
CA GLN A 143 -43.28 1.11 13.18
C GLN A 143 -44.00 1.16 14.53
N ASN A 144 -43.28 1.09 15.65
CA ASN A 144 -43.85 1.22 16.99
C ASN A 144 -44.61 2.54 17.18
N ARG A 145 -44.12 3.65 16.61
CA ARG A 145 -44.82 4.94 16.63
C ARG A 145 -46.12 4.91 15.82
N ARG A 146 -46.11 4.29 14.63
CA ARG A 146 -47.31 4.09 13.79
C ARG A 146 -48.35 3.24 14.52
N ASP A 147 -47.93 2.13 15.10
CA ASP A 147 -48.81 1.20 15.80
C ASP A 147 -49.36 1.81 17.08
N SER A 148 -48.54 2.53 17.85
CA SER A 148 -49.00 3.30 19.02
C SER A 148 -50.03 4.37 18.65
N LYS A 149 -49.87 5.06 17.52
CA LYS A 149 -50.87 6.03 17.03
C LYS A 149 -52.18 5.34 16.65
N ARG A 150 -52.12 4.20 15.94
CA ARG A 150 -53.31 3.40 15.60
C ARG A 150 -54.01 2.89 16.86
N ALA A 151 -53.27 2.30 17.80
CA ALA A 151 -53.80 1.81 19.07
C ALA A 151 -54.45 2.93 19.91
N LYS A 152 -53.83 4.12 19.99
CA LYS A 152 -54.44 5.29 20.65
C LYS A 152 -55.75 5.73 20.00
N LYS A 153 -55.81 5.75 18.66
CA LYS A 153 -57.07 6.05 17.93
C LYS A 153 -58.14 5.00 18.20
N TYR A 154 -57.77 3.71 18.14
CA TYR A 154 -58.66 2.59 18.44
C TYR A 154 -59.24 2.69 19.85
N LYS A 155 -58.38 2.87 20.88
CA LYS A 155 -58.82 3.07 22.27
C LYS A 155 -59.78 4.24 22.46
N LYS A 156 -59.57 5.37 21.74
CA LYS A 156 -60.48 6.52 21.78
C LYS A 156 -61.85 6.20 21.18
N LEU A 157 -61.90 5.45 20.06
CA LEU A 157 -63.15 5.06 19.40
C LEU A 157 -63.95 4.08 20.26
N VAL A 158 -63.27 3.10 20.88
CA VAL A 158 -63.88 2.18 21.85
C VAL A 158 -64.47 2.94 23.04
N LYS A 159 -63.72 3.87 23.65
CA LYS A 159 -64.21 4.67 24.78
C LYS A 159 -65.43 5.53 24.43
N LYS A 160 -65.57 5.95 23.17
CA LYS A 160 -66.72 6.70 22.67
C LYS A 160 -67.90 5.81 22.26
N GLY A 161 -67.77 4.49 22.32
CA GLY A 161 -68.80 3.54 21.92
C GLY A 161 -68.95 3.35 20.39
N HIS A 162 -68.06 3.91 19.57
CA HIS A 162 -68.12 3.74 18.12
C HIS A 162 -67.65 2.35 17.64
N ILE A 163 -66.93 1.61 18.48
CA ILE A 163 -66.37 0.28 18.15
C ILE A 163 -66.52 -0.63 19.37
N LEU A 164 -67.10 -1.82 19.19
CA LEU A 164 -67.12 -2.88 20.19
C LEU A 164 -65.71 -3.47 20.33
N PRO A 165 -65.12 -3.53 21.54
CA PRO A 165 -63.82 -4.15 21.74
C PRO A 165 -63.92 -5.63 21.39
N GLN A 166 -63.12 -6.09 20.44
CA GLN A 166 -63.06 -7.51 20.10
C GLN A 166 -62.38 -8.25 21.26
N LEU A 167 -63.05 -9.29 21.79
CA LEU A 167 -62.44 -10.23 22.74
C LEU A 167 -61.28 -10.93 22.05
N GLN A 168 -60.13 -11.06 22.73
CA GLN A 168 -58.97 -11.76 22.18
C GLN A 168 -59.36 -13.22 21.94
N GLN A 169 -59.23 -13.70 20.70
CA GLN A 169 -59.33 -15.12 20.38
C GLN A 169 -58.08 -15.82 20.94
N GLU A 170 -58.29 -16.85 21.77
CA GLU A 170 -57.24 -17.74 22.29
C GLU A 170 -56.48 -18.47 21.17
#